data_AF-A0A7Z9W1P1-F1
#
_entry.id   AF-A0A7Z9W1P1-F1
#
_cell.length_a   1.000
_cell.length_b   1.000
_cell.length_c   1.000
_cell.angle_alpha   90.00
_cell.angle_beta   90.00
_cell.angle_gamma   90.00
#
_symmetry.space_group_name_H-M   'P 1'
#
loop_
_entity.id
_entity.type
_entity.pdbx_description
1 polymer ?
#
loop_
_entity_poly.entity_id
_entity_poly.type
_entity_poly.pdbx_seq_one_letter_code
_entity_poly.pdbx_strand_id
1 'polypeptide(L)'
;MLACGGVPATPGLLLESSFAQQINDIAGVERFERIGSELTFTHPNTDGELVQWRVVIDSATVHPSGPDAEPERGDVVSSWYADGVLVEPVGSRSRLPDVFLETGVAQQCYALWDSEAGAWEW
;
A
#
# COMPACT_ATOMS: atom_id res chain seq x y z
N MET A 1 -8.66 32.70 -18.96
CA MET A 1 -9.92 31.98 -19.21
C MET A 1 -9.64 30.52 -18.88
N LEU A 2 -10.38 29.98 -17.90
CA LEU A 2 -10.31 28.64 -17.26
C LEU A 2 -9.10 28.32 -16.34
N ALA A 3 -9.43 28.24 -15.05
CA ALA A 3 -8.62 27.81 -13.94
C ALA A 3 -8.99 26.35 -13.60
N CYS A 4 -8.07 25.42 -13.83
CA CYS A 4 -8.00 24.15 -13.10
C CYS A 4 -6.55 24.02 -12.66
N GLY A 5 -6.22 24.62 -11.52
CA GLY A 5 -4.99 24.32 -10.83
C GLY A 5 -5.07 22.88 -10.36
N GLY A 6 -4.46 21.96 -11.10
CA GLY A 6 -4.13 20.66 -10.54
C GLY A 6 -3.28 20.94 -9.33
N VAL A 7 -3.78 20.61 -8.14
CA VAL A 7 -2.93 20.57 -6.95
C VAL A 7 -1.76 19.67 -7.35
N PRO A 8 -0.50 20.14 -7.31
CA PRO A 8 0.63 19.27 -7.61
C PRO A 8 0.46 18.03 -6.76
N ALA A 9 0.59 16.85 -7.37
CA ALA A 9 0.43 15.61 -6.64
C ALA A 9 1.50 15.59 -5.54
N THR A 10 1.07 15.86 -4.31
CA THR A 10 1.99 15.89 -3.18
C THR A 10 2.20 14.46 -2.71
N PRO A 11 3.40 14.13 -2.19
CA PRO A 11 3.69 12.82 -1.62
C PRO A 11 2.57 12.30 -0.69
N GLY A 12 2.04 13.20 0.15
CA GLY A 12 0.93 12.88 1.06
C GLY A 12 -0.39 12.49 0.39
N LEU A 13 -0.75 13.09 -0.74
CA LEU A 13 -1.96 12.72 -1.49
C LEU A 13 -1.77 11.42 -2.29
N LEU A 14 -0.53 11.07 -2.60
CA LEU A 14 -0.19 9.91 -3.43
C LEU A 14 0.09 8.64 -2.64
N LEU A 15 0.43 8.72 -1.34
CA LEU A 15 0.89 7.56 -0.57
C LEU A 15 -0.11 6.40 -0.56
N GLU A 16 -1.37 6.63 -0.18
CA GLU A 16 -2.40 5.58 -0.20
C GLU A 16 -2.65 5.01 -1.60
N SER A 17 -2.60 5.89 -2.61
CA SER A 17 -2.83 5.51 -4.00
C SER A 17 -1.67 4.68 -4.56
N SER A 18 -0.44 5.01 -4.17
CA SER A 18 0.74 4.26 -4.54
C SER A 18 0.79 2.91 -3.84
N PHE A 19 0.41 2.82 -2.56
CA PHE A 19 0.28 1.54 -1.86
C PHE A 19 -0.76 0.63 -2.53
N ALA A 20 -1.93 1.19 -2.86
CA ALA A 20 -2.96 0.46 -3.58
C ALA A 20 -2.49 -0.02 -4.96
N GLN A 21 -1.75 0.82 -5.69
CA GLN A 21 -1.17 0.46 -6.98
C GLN A 21 -0.12 -0.64 -6.84
N GLN A 22 0.76 -0.55 -5.83
CA GLN A 22 1.77 -1.58 -5.52
C GLN A 22 1.11 -2.95 -5.32
N ILE A 23 -0.02 -3.02 -4.62
CA ILE A 23 -0.77 -4.27 -4.46
C ILE A 23 -1.36 -4.74 -5.80
N ASN A 24 -1.97 -3.84 -6.56
CA ASN A 24 -2.61 -4.18 -7.83
C ASN A 24 -1.62 -4.69 -8.89
N ASP A 25 -0.36 -4.27 -8.82
CA ASP A 25 0.70 -4.69 -9.75
C ASP A 25 1.31 -6.06 -9.39
N ILE A 26 0.95 -6.65 -8.24
CA ILE A 26 1.40 -7.98 -7.84
C ILE A 26 0.78 -9.05 -8.76
N ALA A 27 1.64 -9.91 -9.31
CA ALA A 27 1.21 -10.99 -10.17
C ALA A 27 0.19 -11.91 -9.49
N GLY A 28 -0.94 -12.16 -10.15
CA GLY A 28 -2.02 -13.00 -9.63
C GLY A 28 -3.08 -12.25 -8.82
N VAL A 29 -2.90 -10.95 -8.57
CA VAL A 29 -3.98 -10.10 -8.07
C VAL A 29 -4.99 -9.86 -9.19
N GLU A 30 -6.23 -10.27 -8.95
CA GLU A 30 -7.34 -10.13 -9.90
C GLU A 30 -8.53 -9.42 -9.27
N ARG A 31 -9.42 -8.86 -10.10
CA ARG A 31 -10.65 -8.17 -9.66
C ARG A 31 -10.37 -7.09 -8.60
N PHE A 32 -9.28 -6.34 -8.80
CA PHE A 32 -8.90 -5.28 -7.89
C PHE A 32 -9.88 -4.11 -7.97
N GLU A 33 -10.38 -3.70 -6.82
CA GLU A 33 -11.24 -2.54 -6.64
C GLU A 33 -10.75 -1.74 -5.42
N ARG A 34 -10.87 -0.41 -5.52
CA ARG A 34 -10.56 0.52 -4.43
C ARG A 34 -11.73 1.46 -4.20
N ILE A 35 -12.13 1.58 -2.94
CA ILE A 35 -13.14 2.53 -2.47
C ILE A 35 -12.57 3.28 -1.26
N GLY A 36 -12.07 4.49 -1.48
CA GLY A 36 -11.42 5.28 -0.44
C GLY A 36 -10.16 4.58 0.11
N SER A 37 -10.16 4.25 1.39
CA SER A 37 -9.09 3.54 2.10
C SER A 37 -9.28 2.01 2.13
N GLU A 38 -10.32 1.48 1.48
CA GLU A 38 -10.56 0.05 1.38
C GLU A 38 -10.20 -0.48 -0.01
N LEU A 39 -9.48 -1.60 -0.05
CA LEU A 39 -9.10 -2.32 -1.25
C LEU A 39 -9.70 -3.73 -1.20
N THR A 40 -10.21 -4.23 -2.32
CA THR A 40 -10.68 -5.61 -2.44
C THR A 40 -10.14 -6.24 -3.71
N PHE A 41 -9.75 -7.51 -3.64
CA PHE A 41 -9.25 -8.27 -4.78
C PHE A 41 -9.30 -9.77 -4.51
N THR A 42 -8.98 -10.60 -5.51
CA THR A 42 -8.80 -12.04 -5.36
C THR A 42 -7.34 -12.43 -5.59
N HIS A 43 -6.79 -13.26 -4.71
CA HIS A 43 -5.43 -13.81 -4.79
C HIS A 43 -5.33 -15.07 -3.91
N PRO A 44 -4.51 -16.07 -4.25
CA PRO A 44 -4.24 -17.21 -3.37
C PRO A 44 -3.78 -16.81 -1.96
N ASN A 45 -4.27 -17.50 -0.93
CA ASN A 45 -3.74 -17.41 0.42
C ASN A 45 -2.43 -18.22 0.58
N THR A 46 -1.89 -18.30 1.79
CA THR A 46 -0.66 -19.06 2.10
C THR A 46 -0.78 -20.56 1.83
N ASP A 47 -2.01 -21.10 1.83
CA ASP A 47 -2.30 -22.51 1.56
C ASP A 47 -2.56 -22.75 0.05
N GLY A 48 -2.50 -21.70 -0.77
CA GLY A 48 -2.72 -21.75 -2.22
C GLY A 48 -4.19 -21.69 -2.65
N GLU A 49 -5.13 -21.55 -1.71
CA GLU A 49 -6.56 -21.42 -2.01
C GLU A 49 -6.88 -19.99 -2.47
N LEU A 50 -7.65 -19.85 -3.55
CA LEU A 50 -8.09 -18.55 -4.03
C LEU A 50 -9.15 -17.97 -3.08
N VAL A 51 -8.84 -16.84 -2.46
CA VAL A 51 -9.72 -16.16 -1.49
C VAL A 51 -10.00 -14.73 -1.92
N GLN A 52 -11.05 -14.14 -1.36
CA GLN A 52 -11.32 -12.71 -1.46
C GLN A 52 -10.55 -11.97 -0.36
N TRP A 53 -9.65 -11.10 -0.79
CA TRP A 53 -8.92 -10.20 0.09
C TRP A 53 -9.67 -8.89 0.28
N ARG A 54 -9.68 -8.41 1.50
CA ARG A 54 -10.06 -7.05 1.87
C ARG A 54 -8.94 -6.43 2.67
N VAL A 55 -8.49 -5.25 2.26
CA VAL A 55 -7.43 -4.48 2.92
C VAL A 55 -8.02 -3.14 3.32
N VAL A 56 -7.83 -2.75 4.57
CA VAL A 56 -8.22 -1.44 5.09
C VAL A 56 -6.95 -0.70 5.43
N ILE A 57 -6.71 0.44 4.79
CA ILE A 57 -5.63 1.34 5.15
C ILE A 57 -6.06 2.08 6.42
N ASP A 58 -5.43 1.72 7.54
CA ASP A 58 -5.73 2.28 8.87
C ASP A 58 -5.06 3.64 9.05
N SER A 59 -3.85 3.81 8.50
CA SER A 59 -3.16 5.09 8.47
C SER A 59 -2.13 5.15 7.34
N ALA A 60 -1.97 6.35 6.76
CA ALA A 60 -0.90 6.69 5.83
C ALA A 60 -0.27 8.01 6.29
N THR A 61 0.99 7.99 6.70
CA THR A 61 1.70 9.14 7.30
C THR A 61 2.93 9.47 6.49
N VAL A 62 3.10 10.74 6.10
CA VAL A 62 4.33 11.22 5.47
C VAL A 62 5.18 11.93 6.51
N HIS A 63 6.40 11.46 6.65
CA HIS A 63 7.46 12.05 7.43
C HIS A 63 8.30 12.94 6.51
N PRO A 64 8.36 14.26 6.77
CA PRO A 64 9.13 15.18 5.94
C PRO A 64 10.63 14.85 6.00
N SER A 65 11.34 15.21 4.94
CA SER A 65 12.80 15.10 4.86
C SER A 65 13.49 15.70 6.09
N GLY A 66 14.47 14.97 6.62
CA GLY A 66 15.36 15.45 7.67
C GLY A 66 16.32 16.55 7.20
N PRO A 67 17.10 17.15 8.12
CA PRO A 67 18.05 18.22 7.81
C PRO A 67 19.15 17.80 6.83
N ASP A 68 19.40 16.50 6.68
CA ASP A 68 20.44 15.93 5.82
C ASP A 68 19.95 15.61 4.39
N ALA A 69 18.82 16.22 3.96
CA ALA A 69 18.20 16.00 2.65
C ALA A 69 17.82 14.53 2.37
N GLU A 70 17.47 13.79 3.42
CA GLU A 70 16.89 12.45 3.27
C GLU A 70 15.58 12.51 2.49
N PRO A 71 15.25 11.50 1.68
CA PRO A 71 13.95 11.44 1.01
C PRO A 71 12.81 11.43 2.05
N GLU A 72 11.66 12.00 1.69
CA GLU A 72 10.47 11.90 2.52
C GLU A 72 10.11 10.42 2.69
N ARG A 73 9.66 10.03 3.88
CA ARG A 73 9.29 8.64 4.19
C ARG A 73 7.78 8.54 4.38
N GLY A 74 7.15 7.61 3.69
CA GLY A 74 5.72 7.31 3.84
C GLY A 74 5.55 6.02 4.63
N ASP A 75 4.88 6.07 5.78
CA ASP A 75 4.53 4.90 6.59
C ASP A 75 3.05 4.54 6.36
N VAL A 76 2.77 3.27 6.05
CA VAL A 76 1.41 2.75 5.88
C VAL A 76 1.16 1.61 6.86
N VAL A 77 0.02 1.71 7.57
CA VAL A 77 -0.53 0.65 8.42
C VAL A 77 -1.84 0.20 7.81
N SER A 78 -2.02 -1.11 7.68
CA SER A 78 -3.21 -1.70 7.09
C SER A 78 -3.64 -3.01 7.76
N SER A 79 -4.95 -3.20 7.83
CA SER A 79 -5.61 -4.40 8.32
C SER A 79 -6.03 -5.28 7.14
N TRP A 80 -5.67 -6.55 7.18
CA TRP A 80 -5.87 -7.50 6.07
C TRP A 80 -6.83 -8.61 6.46
N TYR A 81 -7.75 -8.94 5.57
CA TYR A 81 -8.76 -9.97 5.75
C TYR A 81 -8.76 -10.92 4.56
N ALA A 82 -8.78 -12.23 4.82
CA ALA A 82 -8.96 -13.28 3.82
C ALA A 82 -10.34 -13.92 4.04
N ASP A 83 -11.23 -13.84 3.07
CA ASP A 83 -12.65 -14.26 3.17
C ASP A 83 -13.35 -13.73 4.43
N GLY A 84 -13.03 -12.47 4.79
CA GLY A 84 -13.59 -11.78 5.95
C GLY A 84 -12.93 -12.14 7.28
N VAL A 85 -11.97 -13.06 7.32
CA VAL A 85 -11.20 -13.42 8.52
C VAL A 85 -9.97 -12.53 8.62
N LEU A 86 -9.80 -11.85 9.76
CA LEU A 86 -8.63 -11.00 10.02
C LEU A 86 -7.35 -11.84 10.01
N VAL A 87 -6.37 -11.40 9.23
CA VAL A 87 -5.02 -11.96 9.23
C VAL A 87 -4.21 -11.25 10.30
N GLU A 88 -4.05 -11.90 11.45
CA GLU A 88 -3.25 -11.36 12.55
C GLU A 88 -1.74 -11.59 12.30
N PRO A 89 -0.89 -10.57 12.50
CA PRO A 89 0.56 -10.75 12.49
C PRO A 89 1.02 -11.63 13.67
N VAL A 90 2.17 -12.29 13.53
CA VAL A 90 2.80 -13.07 14.61
C VAL A 90 4.06 -12.37 15.06
N GLY A 91 3.97 -11.68 16.21
CA GLY A 91 5.04 -10.80 16.67
C GLY A 91 5.28 -9.66 15.67
N SER A 92 6.50 -9.55 15.15
CA SER A 92 6.85 -8.58 14.11
C SER A 92 6.71 -9.11 12.68
N ARG A 93 6.18 -10.33 12.49
CA ARG A 93 6.08 -10.97 11.18
C ARG A 93 4.67 -10.87 10.64
N SER A 94 4.57 -10.40 9.40
CA SER A 94 3.34 -10.50 8.61
C SER A 94 3.03 -11.96 8.28
N ARG A 95 1.74 -12.29 8.19
CA ARG A 95 1.24 -13.59 7.72
C ARG A 95 0.69 -13.54 6.29
N LEU A 96 0.97 -12.45 5.58
CA LEU A 96 0.62 -12.34 4.19
C LEU A 96 1.42 -13.36 3.36
N PRO A 97 0.88 -13.81 2.21
CA PRO A 97 1.63 -14.62 1.26
C PRO A 97 2.96 -13.97 0.87
N ASP A 98 4.00 -14.79 0.66
CA ASP A 98 5.37 -14.31 0.41
C ASP A 98 5.46 -13.33 -0.77
N VAL A 99 4.65 -13.53 -1.80
CA VAL A 99 4.60 -12.64 -2.97
C VAL A 99 4.28 -11.17 -2.63
N PHE A 100 3.54 -10.91 -1.54
CA PHE A 100 3.33 -9.55 -1.04
C PHE A 100 4.56 -9.03 -0.30
N LEU A 101 5.16 -9.88 0.54
CA LEU A 101 6.33 -9.50 1.35
C LEU A 101 7.54 -9.19 0.47
N GLU A 102 7.74 -9.96 -0.60
CA GLU A 102 8.82 -9.81 -1.57
C GLU A 102 8.70 -8.54 -2.42
N THR A 103 7.52 -7.93 -2.47
CA THR A 103 7.26 -6.65 -3.16
C THR A 103 7.16 -5.47 -2.20
N GLY A 104 7.60 -5.62 -0.95
CA GLY A 104 7.59 -4.55 0.05
C GLY A 104 6.22 -4.32 0.70
N VAL A 105 5.20 -5.11 0.36
CA VAL A 105 3.85 -4.99 0.92
C VAL A 105 3.71 -5.81 2.21
N ALA A 106 3.40 -5.11 3.30
CA ALA A 106 3.09 -5.73 4.59
C ALA A 106 1.96 -4.97 5.31
N GLN A 107 1.44 -5.56 6.39
CA GLN A 107 0.45 -4.88 7.26
C GLN A 107 1.02 -3.58 7.87
N GLN A 108 2.34 -3.50 8.03
CA GLN A 108 3.06 -2.28 8.36
C GLN A 108 4.28 -2.21 7.43
N CYS A 109 4.32 -1.21 6.56
CA CYS A 109 5.39 -1.02 5.58
C CYS A 109 5.69 0.46 5.40
N TYR A 110 6.82 0.77 4.77
CA TYR A 110 7.20 2.13 4.43
C TYR A 110 7.72 2.21 3.01
N ALA A 111 7.63 3.40 2.42
CA ALA A 111 8.21 3.74 1.13
C ALA A 111 9.00 5.04 1.23
N LEU A 112 9.92 5.27 0.31
CA LEU A 112 10.68 6.51 0.20
C LEU A 112 10.22 7.30 -1.02
N TRP A 113 10.12 8.62 -0.90
CA TRP A 113 9.71 9.48 -1.99
C TRP A 113 10.88 9.73 -2.94
N ASP A 114 10.75 9.28 -4.19
CA ASP A 114 11.62 9.69 -5.29
C ASP A 114 11.10 10.99 -5.90
N SER A 115 11.79 12.09 -5.62
CA SER A 115 11.45 13.41 -6.14
C SER A 115 11.71 13.57 -7.64
N GLU A 116 12.60 12.77 -8.23
CA GLU A 116 12.89 12.79 -9.66
C GLU A 116 11.79 12.06 -10.45
N ALA A 117 11.36 10.90 -9.97
CA ALA A 117 10.25 10.15 -10.56
C ALA A 117 8.86 10.72 -10.19
N GLY A 118 8.76 11.45 -9.08
CA GLY A 118 7.48 11.89 -8.53
C GLY A 118 6.62 10.71 -8.05
N ALA A 119 7.25 9.70 -7.44
CA ALA A 119 6.62 8.45 -7.03
C ALA A 119 7.19 7.92 -5.71
N TRP A 120 6.45 7.02 -5.06
CA TRP A 120 6.92 6.29 -3.89
C TRP A 120 7.64 5.00 -4.32
N GLU A 121 8.82 4.75 -3.76
CA GLU A 121 9.60 3.52 -3.91
C GLU A 121 9.34 2.57 -2.73
N TRP A 122 8.72 1.42 -3.00
CA TRP A 122 8.31 0.37 -2.04
C TRP A 122 9.36 -0.74 -1.89
#